data_AF-H3GCQ3-F1
#
_entry.id   AF-H3GCQ3-F1
#
_cell.length_a   1.000
_cell.length_b   1.000
_cell.length_c   1.000
_cell.angle_alpha   90.00
_cell.angle_beta   90.00
_cell.angle_gamma   90.00
#
_symmetry.space_group_name_H-M   'P 1'
#
loop_
_entity.id
_entity.type
_entity.pdbx_description
1 polymer ?
#
loop_
_entity_poly.entity_id
_entity_poly.type
_entity_poly.pdbx_seq_one_letter_code
_entity_poly.pdbx_strand_id
1 'polypeptide(L)'
;MTSYLPFVQSSLSRTKRKMSGPVGSWGPLDEKTPASYPDVHGSSVAVGGGRSPSHWCDSVNYREVAGFILFAVYMVADVGLGVMVWVTFFKFLVESDQHRSRATWGGIWLLFAGTFFYVRRLVRSRVDVHLRGMMDHAEIFVAMSLVMVFSVNIAFYLHVPAVTPLKDLGFMLIPEQGLHSAWRPVSDILTAGVPVTFLLQTMVMTRPNRCRIVSSFFRIATICYFLRMLSVSVTSLPGPAPHCRAGSPDYFPPKTWIDIVTRVGPIYGNYNSCGDLIFSGHMAYTNSAVLLYLRTLDRNFAGRTASKIRWACGMAYLATLAALCIAGRKHYTVDVVLGLIISALVFFHFEHSWTPLCFQVPHGLLPLADLQRMYGSQWRKRFSMDVTDEALNELDDAEAGEESRRLLKTNASSYNQVQLIC
;
A
#
# COMPACT_ATOMS: atom_id res chain seq x y z
N MET A 1 -45.10 -26.40 20.79
CA MET A 1 -44.58 -25.05 20.49
C MET A 1 -43.22 -24.92 21.17
N THR A 2 -42.19 -25.72 20.86
CA THR A 2 -41.36 -25.77 19.62
C THR A 2 -40.97 -24.38 19.09
N SER A 3 -39.71 -23.98 18.86
CA SER A 3 -38.36 -24.39 19.28
C SER A 3 -37.29 -23.62 18.45
N TYR A 4 -36.06 -23.54 18.98
CA TYR A 4 -34.74 -23.38 18.31
C TYR A 4 -34.23 -22.00 17.84
N LEU A 5 -33.32 -21.43 18.64
CA LEU A 5 -32.10 -20.74 18.18
C LEU A 5 -30.91 -21.29 19.00
N PRO A 6 -29.83 -21.80 18.38
CA PRO A 6 -28.65 -22.25 19.11
C PRO A 6 -27.52 -21.22 18.99
N PHE A 7 -26.96 -20.78 20.11
CA PHE A 7 -25.50 -20.61 20.31
C PHE A 7 -25.27 -20.46 21.82
N VAL A 8 -25.15 -21.60 22.49
CA VAL A 8 -24.61 -21.72 23.84
C VAL A 8 -23.09 -21.83 23.69
N GLN A 9 -22.34 -20.93 24.33
CA GLN A 9 -20.93 -21.16 24.60
C GLN A 9 -20.71 -21.00 26.10
N SER A 10 -20.29 -22.09 26.70
CA SER A 10 -20.03 -22.28 28.13
C SER A 10 -18.90 -21.36 28.61
N SER A 11 -19.13 -20.77 29.78
CA SER A 11 -18.17 -20.05 30.59
C SER A 11 -16.95 -20.90 30.98
N LEU A 12 -15.75 -20.35 30.79
CA LEU A 12 -14.59 -20.76 31.60
C LEU A 12 -13.90 -19.53 32.23
N SER A 13 -14.04 -19.49 33.54
CA SER A 13 -13.20 -18.89 34.58
C SER A 13 -11.95 -18.09 34.16
N ARG A 14 -12.12 -16.78 34.34
CA ARG A 14 -11.15 -15.75 34.74
C ARG A 14 -10.05 -16.26 35.69
N THR A 15 -8.78 -16.13 35.31
CA THR A 15 -7.65 -16.07 36.25
C THR A 15 -6.88 -14.76 36.08
N LYS A 16 -6.78 -14.01 37.18
CA LYS A 16 -5.97 -12.80 37.34
C LYS A 16 -4.48 -13.14 37.19
N ARG A 17 -3.70 -12.32 36.47
CA ARG A 17 -2.24 -12.25 36.66
C ARG A 17 -1.80 -10.82 36.91
N LYS A 18 -1.13 -10.66 38.05
CA LYS A 18 -0.55 -9.44 38.60
C LYS A 18 0.65 -8.98 37.76
N MET A 19 0.76 -7.68 37.54
CA MET A 19 1.99 -6.99 37.16
C MET A 19 2.85 -6.78 38.42
N SER A 20 4.11 -7.24 38.41
CA SER A 20 5.29 -6.64 39.08
C SER A 20 6.41 -7.68 39.25
N GLY A 21 7.59 -7.42 38.67
CA GLY A 21 8.84 -8.17 38.90
C GLY A 21 9.97 -7.66 37.97
N PRO A 22 11.25 -7.65 38.42
CA PRO A 22 12.19 -6.55 38.17
C PRO A 22 13.04 -6.66 36.89
N VAL A 23 13.63 -5.52 36.54
CA VAL A 23 14.64 -5.30 35.50
C VAL A 23 15.87 -6.18 35.75
N GLY A 24 16.14 -7.11 34.84
CA GLY A 24 17.33 -7.95 34.80
C GLY A 24 18.30 -7.55 33.68
N SER A 25 19.60 -7.65 33.96
CA SER A 25 20.73 -7.22 33.13
C SER A 25 20.85 -7.94 31.79
N TRP A 26 21.27 -7.19 30.77
CA TRP A 26 21.62 -7.68 29.44
C TRP A 26 22.92 -8.49 29.48
N GLY A 27 22.80 -9.79 29.19
CA GLY A 27 23.90 -10.71 28.84
C GLY A 27 23.72 -11.21 27.39
N PRO A 28 24.77 -11.79 26.78
CA PRO A 28 24.91 -11.87 25.33
C PRO A 28 24.02 -12.95 24.69
N LEU A 29 23.58 -12.64 23.46
CA LEU A 29 22.72 -13.42 22.58
C LEU A 29 23.24 -14.85 22.39
N ASP A 30 22.45 -15.82 22.87
CA ASP A 30 22.66 -17.23 22.63
C ASP A 30 21.89 -17.68 21.39
N GLU A 31 22.63 -18.32 20.50
CA GLU A 31 22.29 -18.77 19.17
C GLU A 31 21.69 -20.18 19.28
N LYS A 32 20.36 -20.32 19.36
CA LYS A 32 19.56 -21.51 18.99
C LYS A 32 18.11 -21.39 19.42
N THR A 33 17.22 -20.97 18.52
CA THR A 33 15.82 -21.41 18.54
C THR A 33 15.21 -21.22 17.15
N PRO A 34 15.03 -22.29 16.35
CA PRO A 34 14.27 -22.18 15.12
C PRO A 34 12.79 -21.94 15.49
N ALA A 35 12.22 -20.88 14.94
CA ALA A 35 10.80 -20.56 15.08
C ALA A 35 9.96 -21.69 14.46
N SER A 36 9.21 -22.41 15.29
CA SER A 36 8.22 -23.38 14.83
C SER A 36 6.99 -22.64 14.29
N TYR A 37 6.77 -22.74 12.98
CA TYR A 37 5.50 -22.38 12.36
C TYR A 37 4.57 -23.60 12.38
N PRO A 38 3.24 -23.42 12.50
CA PRO A 38 2.30 -24.52 12.57
C PRO A 38 2.24 -25.27 11.23
N ASP A 39 2.41 -26.59 11.29
CA ASP A 39 2.23 -27.53 10.19
C ASP A 39 0.81 -27.45 9.64
N VAL A 40 0.70 -27.02 8.38
CA VAL A 40 -0.53 -27.13 7.60
C VAL A 40 -0.43 -28.41 6.77
N HIS A 41 -1.18 -29.43 7.18
CA HIS A 41 -1.30 -30.70 6.46
C HIS A 41 -1.60 -30.46 4.97
N GLY A 42 -0.73 -31.00 4.13
CA GLY A 42 -0.84 -30.99 2.68
C GLY A 42 -2.01 -31.83 2.19
N SER A 43 -2.97 -31.17 1.56
CA SER A 43 -3.89 -31.82 0.61
C SER A 43 -3.28 -31.66 -0.79
N SER A 44 -3.00 -32.80 -1.44
CA SER A 44 -2.48 -32.85 -2.80
C SER A 44 -3.53 -32.32 -3.78
N VAL A 45 -3.31 -31.12 -4.31
CA VAL A 45 -4.12 -30.59 -5.41
C VAL A 45 -3.49 -31.03 -6.72
N ALA A 46 -4.21 -31.88 -7.44
CA ALA A 46 -3.87 -32.34 -8.78
C ALA A 46 -3.63 -31.16 -9.75
N VAL A 47 -2.59 -31.31 -10.57
CA VAL A 47 -2.14 -30.39 -11.61
C VAL A 47 -2.87 -30.72 -12.90
N GLY A 48 -3.42 -29.71 -13.58
CA GLY A 48 -3.86 -29.82 -14.98
C GLY A 48 -5.07 -28.96 -15.30
N GLY A 49 -4.93 -28.06 -16.28
CA GLY A 49 -6.03 -27.26 -16.84
C GLY A 49 -5.93 -25.78 -16.52
N GLY A 50 -5.89 -24.94 -17.55
CA GLY A 50 -6.10 -23.50 -17.40
C GLY A 50 -7.38 -23.29 -16.62
N ARG A 51 -7.27 -22.76 -15.39
CA ARG A 51 -8.43 -22.57 -14.52
C ARG A 51 -9.39 -21.62 -15.22
N SER A 52 -10.55 -22.13 -15.59
CA SER A 52 -11.67 -21.35 -16.10
C SER A 52 -11.94 -20.18 -15.14
N PRO A 53 -12.25 -18.96 -15.64
CA PRO A 53 -12.69 -17.84 -14.82
C PRO A 53 -13.83 -18.19 -13.86
N SER A 54 -14.65 -19.20 -14.18
CA SER A 54 -15.77 -19.66 -13.37
C SER A 54 -15.33 -20.10 -11.95
N HIS A 55 -14.23 -20.82 -11.81
CA HIS A 55 -13.76 -21.30 -10.50
C HIS A 55 -13.25 -20.18 -9.57
N TRP A 56 -13.05 -18.97 -10.10
CA TRP A 56 -12.73 -17.77 -9.31
C TRP A 56 -13.98 -17.18 -8.66
N CYS A 57 -15.14 -17.31 -9.32
CA CYS A 57 -16.44 -16.80 -8.85
C CYS A 57 -17.25 -17.85 -8.07
N ASP A 58 -17.04 -19.15 -8.30
CA ASP A 58 -17.92 -20.22 -7.84
C ASP A 58 -17.90 -20.55 -6.32
N SER A 59 -17.27 -19.72 -5.48
CA SER A 59 -17.36 -19.88 -4.01
C SER A 59 -17.44 -18.56 -3.22
N VAL A 60 -17.86 -17.47 -3.86
CA VAL A 60 -18.04 -16.19 -3.16
C VAL A 60 -19.33 -16.25 -2.33
N ASN A 61 -19.19 -16.49 -1.02
CA ASN A 61 -20.32 -16.46 -0.10
C ASN A 61 -20.81 -15.02 0.08
N TYR A 62 -22.03 -14.71 -0.36
CA TYR A 62 -22.63 -13.38 -0.24
C TYR A 62 -22.60 -12.82 1.19
N ARG A 63 -22.70 -13.68 2.21
CA ARG A 63 -22.60 -13.29 3.62
C ARG A 63 -21.20 -12.79 3.99
N GLU A 64 -20.17 -13.36 3.38
CA GLU A 64 -18.79 -12.93 3.56
C GLU A 64 -18.53 -11.58 2.88
N VAL A 65 -19.05 -11.40 1.66
CA VAL A 65 -18.96 -10.12 0.93
C VAL A 65 -19.71 -9.02 1.68
N ALA A 66 -20.92 -9.29 2.17
CA ALA A 66 -21.67 -8.35 2.99
C ALA A 66 -20.90 -7.98 4.27
N GLY A 67 -20.27 -8.96 4.93
CA GLY A 67 -19.40 -8.71 6.08
C GLY A 67 -18.19 -7.82 5.74
N PHE A 68 -17.61 -8.00 4.55
CA PHE A 68 -16.50 -7.15 4.08
C PHE A 68 -16.95 -5.75 3.70
N ILE A 69 -18.12 -5.59 3.09
CA ILE A 69 -18.72 -4.26 2.80
C ILE A 69 -18.99 -3.53 4.11
N LEU A 70 -19.58 -4.20 5.10
CA LEU A 70 -19.79 -3.63 6.42
C LEU A 70 -18.47 -3.23 7.09
N PHE A 71 -17.44 -4.07 6.96
CA PHE A 71 -16.09 -3.74 7.42
C PHE A 71 -15.52 -2.52 6.70
N ALA A 72 -15.67 -2.40 5.38
CA ALA A 72 -15.21 -1.25 4.62
C ALA A 72 -15.94 0.04 5.01
N VAL A 73 -17.26 -0.02 5.20
CA VAL A 73 -18.07 1.10 5.72
C VAL A 73 -17.58 1.49 7.12
N TYR A 74 -17.31 0.51 7.99
CA TYR A 74 -16.72 0.76 9.29
C TYR A 74 -15.36 1.46 9.17
N MET A 75 -14.46 1.02 8.28
CA MET A 75 -13.17 1.67 8.09
C MET A 75 -13.32 3.14 7.66
N VAL A 76 -14.25 3.44 6.75
CA VAL A 76 -14.53 4.82 6.36
C VAL A 76 -15.05 5.64 7.54
N ALA A 77 -15.95 5.07 8.34
CA ALA A 77 -16.45 5.71 9.56
C ALA A 77 -15.36 5.91 10.62
N ASP A 78 -14.45 4.93 10.79
CA ASP A 78 -13.31 4.98 11.72
C ASP A 78 -12.36 6.12 11.33
N VAL A 79 -12.05 6.26 10.04
CA VAL A 79 -11.25 7.38 9.52
C VAL A 79 -11.95 8.72 9.78
N GLY A 80 -13.24 8.82 9.46
CA GLY A 80 -14.02 10.03 9.70
C GLY A 80 -14.05 10.43 11.19
N LEU A 81 -14.30 9.46 12.07
CA LEU A 81 -14.25 9.66 13.52
C LEU A 81 -12.85 10.07 13.99
N GLY A 82 -11.79 9.43 13.48
CA GLY A 82 -10.41 9.78 13.80
C GLY A 82 -10.07 11.23 13.43
N VAL A 83 -10.48 11.69 12.25
CA VAL A 83 -10.33 13.09 11.83
C VAL A 83 -11.12 14.04 12.74
N MET A 84 -12.35 13.68 13.13
CA MET A 84 -13.15 14.49 14.05
C MET A 84 -12.54 14.57 15.45
N VAL A 85 -12.00 13.46 15.97
CA VAL A 85 -11.23 13.44 17.23
C VAL A 85 -10.03 14.38 17.14
N TRP A 86 -9.30 14.34 16.04
CA TRP A 86 -8.15 15.21 15.81
C TRP A 86 -8.54 16.69 15.77
N VAL A 87 -9.51 17.06 14.95
CA VAL A 87 -9.95 18.47 14.81
C VAL A 87 -10.51 19.02 16.12
N THR A 88 -11.35 18.24 16.82
CA THR A 88 -11.94 18.67 18.09
C THR A 88 -10.92 18.76 19.22
N PHE A 89 -9.88 17.91 19.22
CA PHE A 89 -8.76 17.99 20.15
C PHE A 89 -8.04 19.34 20.03
N PHE A 90 -7.69 19.74 18.80
CA PHE A 90 -6.98 21.00 18.58
C PHE A 90 -7.86 22.23 18.82
N LYS A 91 -9.18 22.17 18.53
CA LYS A 91 -10.12 23.22 18.94
C LYS A 91 -10.19 23.38 20.45
N PHE A 92 -10.24 22.27 21.19
CA PHE A 92 -10.20 22.29 22.65
C PHE A 92 -8.91 22.92 23.20
N LEU A 93 -7.76 22.67 22.56
CA LEU A 93 -6.49 23.23 23.01
C LEU A 93 -6.35 24.73 22.74
N VAL A 94 -6.90 25.22 21.62
CA VAL A 94 -6.67 26.61 21.16
C VAL A 94 -7.67 27.61 21.73
N GLU A 95 -8.89 27.20 22.06
CA GLU A 95 -9.88 28.11 22.61
C GLU A 95 -9.57 28.44 24.08
N SER A 96 -8.66 29.40 24.32
CA SER A 96 -8.10 29.73 25.64
C SER A 96 -8.94 30.71 26.46
N ASP A 97 -9.67 31.61 25.81
CA ASP A 97 -10.11 32.85 26.49
C ASP A 97 -11.50 32.73 27.13
N GLN A 98 -12.28 31.71 26.78
CA GLN A 98 -13.62 31.52 27.35
C GLN A 98 -13.80 30.10 27.90
N HIS A 99 -13.76 29.99 29.24
CA HIS A 99 -13.88 28.71 29.97
C HIS A 99 -15.08 27.85 29.54
N ARG A 100 -16.21 28.51 29.21
CA ARG A 100 -17.44 27.82 28.74
C ARG A 100 -17.24 27.14 27.39
N SER A 101 -16.61 27.82 26.43
CA SER A 101 -16.33 27.26 25.09
C SER A 101 -15.33 26.12 25.18
N ARG A 102 -14.27 26.29 25.98
CA ARG A 102 -13.29 25.23 26.23
C ARG A 102 -13.91 23.98 26.84
N ALA A 103 -14.80 24.13 27.83
CA ALA A 103 -15.54 23.01 28.41
C ALA A 103 -16.42 22.29 27.38
N THR A 104 -17.10 23.04 26.50
CA THR A 104 -17.92 22.44 25.43
C THR A 104 -17.07 21.64 24.43
N TRP A 105 -15.97 22.21 23.93
CA TRP A 105 -15.09 21.50 23.00
C TRP A 105 -14.38 20.31 23.66
N GLY A 106 -13.99 20.43 24.92
CA GLY A 106 -13.44 19.32 25.69
C GLY A 106 -14.43 18.16 25.87
N GLY A 107 -15.70 18.48 26.16
CA GLY A 107 -16.78 17.49 26.23
C GLY A 107 -17.05 16.81 24.89
N ILE A 108 -17.11 17.59 23.79
CA ILE A 108 -17.28 17.08 22.43
C ILE A 108 -16.10 16.15 22.07
N TRP A 109 -14.86 16.58 22.34
CA TRP A 109 -13.67 15.78 22.08
C TRP A 109 -13.68 14.46 22.86
N LEU A 110 -13.98 14.49 24.17
CA LEU A 110 -14.08 13.27 25.00
C LEU A 110 -15.14 12.30 24.46
N LEU A 111 -16.28 12.82 24.01
CA LEU A 111 -17.35 12.00 23.42
C LEU A 111 -16.89 11.34 22.11
N PHE A 112 -16.27 12.09 21.20
CA PHE A 112 -15.73 11.53 19.96
C PHE A 112 -14.60 10.53 20.23
N ALA A 113 -13.65 10.86 21.12
CA ALA A 113 -12.53 10.00 21.46
C ALA A 113 -13.01 8.70 22.12
N GLY A 114 -13.91 8.81 23.11
CA GLY A 114 -14.51 7.66 23.77
C GLY A 114 -15.26 6.75 22.79
N THR A 115 -16.05 7.34 21.88
CA THR A 115 -16.76 6.60 20.83
C THR A 115 -15.77 5.91 19.88
N PHE A 116 -14.76 6.62 19.41
CA PHE A 116 -13.72 6.10 18.51
C PHE A 116 -13.01 4.88 19.13
N PHE A 117 -12.48 5.01 20.35
CA PHE A 117 -11.79 3.90 21.01
C PHE A 117 -12.73 2.74 21.37
N TYR A 118 -13.97 3.03 21.77
CA TYR A 118 -14.96 2.01 22.10
C TYR A 118 -15.33 1.17 20.87
N VAL A 119 -15.73 1.83 19.78
CA VAL A 119 -16.13 1.15 18.53
C VAL A 119 -14.94 0.36 17.98
N ARG A 120 -13.75 0.95 17.97
CA ARG A 120 -12.52 0.28 17.51
C ARG A 120 -12.19 -0.97 18.32
N ARG A 121 -12.33 -0.91 19.65
CA ARG A 121 -12.14 -2.07 20.53
C ARG A 121 -13.20 -3.15 20.28
N LEU A 122 -14.46 -2.74 20.12
CA LEU A 122 -15.59 -3.63 19.84
C LEU A 122 -15.34 -4.38 18.52
N VAL A 123 -15.05 -3.67 17.44
CA VAL A 123 -14.79 -4.27 16.13
C VAL A 123 -13.56 -5.17 16.16
N ARG A 124 -12.44 -4.74 16.76
CA ARG A 124 -11.25 -5.59 16.95
C ARG A 124 -11.56 -6.92 17.62
N SER A 125 -12.43 -6.92 18.63
CA SER A 125 -12.78 -8.15 19.36
C SER A 125 -13.61 -9.14 18.54
N ARG A 126 -14.30 -8.69 17.49
CA ARG A 126 -15.21 -9.50 16.66
C ARG A 126 -14.62 -9.91 15.31
N VAL A 127 -13.50 -9.30 14.92
CA VAL A 127 -12.91 -9.47 13.60
C VAL A 127 -11.81 -10.54 13.61
N ASP A 128 -11.81 -11.38 12.56
CA ASP A 128 -10.83 -12.45 12.35
C ASP A 128 -9.41 -11.93 12.12
N VAL A 129 -8.42 -12.81 12.31
CA VAL A 129 -6.98 -12.49 12.25
C VAL A 129 -6.58 -11.79 10.94
N HIS A 130 -7.07 -12.26 9.79
CA HIS A 130 -6.72 -11.66 8.48
C HIS A 130 -7.26 -10.23 8.30
N LEU A 131 -8.50 -9.99 8.71
CA LEU A 131 -9.10 -8.66 8.65
C LEU A 131 -8.47 -7.73 9.68
N ARG A 132 -8.07 -8.25 10.84
CA ARG A 132 -7.33 -7.49 11.86
C ARG A 132 -5.99 -6.99 11.33
N GLY A 133 -5.21 -7.85 10.68
CA GLY A 133 -3.95 -7.42 10.06
C GLY A 133 -4.16 -6.36 8.98
N MET A 134 -5.18 -6.52 8.14
CA MET A 134 -5.54 -5.51 7.13
C MET A 134 -5.94 -4.17 7.75
N MET A 135 -6.70 -4.20 8.85
CA MET A 135 -7.06 -3.01 9.62
C MET A 135 -5.84 -2.33 10.24
N ASP A 136 -4.89 -3.10 10.80
CA ASP A 136 -3.65 -2.55 11.34
C ASP A 136 -2.87 -1.77 10.25
N HIS A 137 -2.74 -2.33 9.04
CA HIS A 137 -2.09 -1.64 7.92
C HIS A 137 -2.85 -0.38 7.47
N ALA A 138 -4.17 -0.46 7.38
CA ALA A 138 -5.00 0.68 6.99
C ALA A 138 -4.91 1.83 8.02
N GLU A 139 -4.89 1.51 9.30
CA GLU A 139 -4.75 2.50 10.37
C GLU A 139 -3.37 3.14 10.38
N ILE A 140 -2.31 2.36 10.17
CA ILE A 140 -0.96 2.91 10.02
C ILE A 140 -0.91 3.87 8.82
N PHE A 141 -1.54 3.49 7.70
CA PHE A 141 -1.64 4.36 6.52
C PHE A 141 -2.39 5.66 6.82
N VAL A 142 -3.51 5.60 7.55
CA VAL A 142 -4.29 6.79 7.93
C VAL A 142 -3.49 7.69 8.86
N ALA A 143 -2.83 7.13 9.87
CA ALA A 143 -1.96 7.89 10.76
C ALA A 143 -0.82 8.57 10.00
N MET A 144 -0.16 7.85 9.08
CA MET A 144 0.88 8.43 8.23
C MET A 144 0.33 9.48 7.27
N SER A 145 -0.89 9.32 6.77
CA SER A 145 -1.56 10.31 5.91
C SER A 145 -1.83 11.62 6.65
N LEU A 146 -2.22 11.56 7.93
CA LEU A 146 -2.36 12.76 8.77
C LEU A 146 -1.02 13.48 8.97
N VAL A 147 0.06 12.73 9.25
CA VAL A 147 1.40 13.30 9.38
C VAL A 147 1.88 13.91 8.06
N MET A 148 1.59 13.28 6.92
CA MET A 148 1.88 13.81 5.59
C MET A 148 1.12 15.13 5.33
N VAL A 149 -0.16 15.22 5.70
CA VAL A 149 -0.96 16.46 5.57
C VAL A 149 -0.33 17.60 6.38
N PHE A 150 0.16 17.31 7.59
CA PHE A 150 0.89 18.30 8.39
C PHE A 150 2.16 18.77 7.66
N SER A 151 2.96 17.85 7.13
CA SER A 151 4.15 18.19 6.35
C SER A 151 3.83 19.09 5.14
N VAL A 152 2.76 18.78 4.38
CA VAL A 152 2.30 19.64 3.27
C VAL A 152 1.86 21.02 3.76
N ASN A 153 1.15 21.12 4.89
CA ASN A 153 0.74 22.40 5.43
C ASN A 153 1.92 23.23 5.93
N ILE A 154 2.97 22.59 6.49
CA ILE A 154 4.23 23.26 6.81
C ILE A 154 4.89 23.77 5.53
N ALA A 155 4.98 22.95 4.48
CA ALA A 155 5.53 23.37 3.20
C ALA A 155 4.75 24.55 2.60
N PHE A 156 3.42 24.58 2.73
CA PHE A 156 2.59 25.70 2.30
C PHE A 156 2.81 26.95 3.17
N TYR A 157 2.97 26.80 4.48
CA TYR A 157 3.33 27.90 5.37
C TYR A 157 4.68 28.54 4.98
N LEU A 158 5.66 27.70 4.62
CA LEU A 158 7.00 28.13 4.21
C LEU A 158 7.10 28.52 2.72
N HIS A 159 6.03 28.37 1.94
CA HIS A 159 6.06 28.58 0.51
C HIS A 159 6.17 30.08 0.18
N VAL A 160 7.14 30.41 -0.68
CA VAL A 160 7.30 31.75 -1.24
C VAL A 160 6.72 31.75 -2.66
N PRO A 161 5.67 32.54 -2.94
CA PRO A 161 5.04 32.56 -4.25
C PRO A 161 5.96 33.19 -5.30
N ALA A 162 6.15 32.49 -6.41
CA ALA A 162 6.89 33.00 -7.57
C ALA A 162 5.93 33.56 -8.63
N VAL A 163 6.41 34.54 -9.41
CA VAL A 163 5.64 35.09 -10.55
C VAL A 163 5.60 34.07 -11.69
N THR A 164 6.74 33.44 -11.97
CA THR A 164 6.90 32.43 -13.01
C THR A 164 7.32 31.09 -12.40
N PRO A 165 6.73 29.96 -12.85
CA PRO A 165 7.17 28.64 -12.40
C PRO A 165 8.60 28.34 -12.88
N LEU A 166 9.24 27.34 -12.28
CA LEU A 166 10.54 26.87 -12.76
C LEU A 166 10.44 26.39 -14.21
N LYS A 167 11.54 26.55 -14.95
CA LYS A 167 11.64 26.04 -16.30
C LYS A 167 11.62 24.51 -16.26
N ASP A 168 10.61 23.93 -16.88
CA ASP A 168 10.35 22.49 -16.86
C ASP A 168 10.09 22.00 -18.29
N LEU A 169 10.72 20.88 -18.66
CA LEU A 169 10.65 20.35 -20.02
C LEU A 169 9.22 19.90 -20.38
N GLY A 170 8.50 19.26 -19.46
CA GLY A 170 7.11 18.89 -19.69
C GLY A 170 6.22 20.11 -19.83
N PHE A 171 6.53 21.23 -19.15
CA PHE A 171 5.78 22.48 -19.34
C PHE A 171 6.02 23.13 -20.69
N MET A 172 7.21 22.95 -21.28
CA MET A 172 7.51 23.41 -22.63
C MET A 172 6.82 22.55 -23.70
N LEU A 173 6.64 21.25 -23.44
CA LEU A 173 6.03 20.30 -24.39
C LEU A 173 4.50 20.26 -24.29
N ILE A 174 3.95 20.38 -23.09
CA ILE A 174 2.52 20.20 -22.81
C ILE A 174 1.91 21.56 -22.42
N PRO A 175 0.91 22.04 -23.18
CA PRO A 175 0.25 23.31 -22.91
C PRO A 175 -0.50 23.28 -21.58
N GLU A 176 -0.57 24.44 -20.92
CA GLU A 176 -1.28 24.62 -19.66
C GLU A 176 -2.80 24.51 -19.86
N GLN A 177 -3.46 23.75 -18.98
CA GLN A 177 -4.92 23.70 -18.93
C GLN A 177 -5.48 24.99 -18.34
N GLY A 178 -6.54 25.53 -18.96
CA GLY A 178 -7.25 26.70 -18.43
C GLY A 178 -7.78 26.49 -17.01
N LEU A 179 -7.87 27.57 -16.23
CA LEU A 179 -8.18 27.51 -14.81
C LEU A 179 -9.52 26.82 -14.50
N HIS A 180 -10.53 27.09 -15.34
CA HIS A 180 -11.90 26.55 -15.27
C HIS A 180 -12.12 25.33 -16.18
N SER A 181 -11.05 24.72 -16.69
CA SER A 181 -11.16 23.57 -17.56
C SER A 181 -11.74 22.36 -16.83
N ALA A 182 -12.74 21.71 -17.43
CA ALA A 182 -13.30 20.45 -16.93
C ALA A 182 -12.26 19.31 -16.87
N TRP A 183 -11.12 19.45 -17.55
CA TRP A 183 -10.03 18.46 -17.55
C TRP A 183 -9.17 18.48 -16.29
N ARG A 184 -9.16 19.58 -15.53
CA ARG A 184 -8.33 19.72 -14.34
C ARG A 184 -8.67 18.73 -13.21
N PRO A 185 -9.95 18.48 -12.86
CA PRO A 185 -10.30 17.45 -11.87
C PRO A 185 -10.11 16.02 -12.37
N VAL A 186 -9.97 15.80 -13.69
CA VAL A 186 -9.87 14.44 -14.26
C VAL A 186 -8.67 13.69 -13.71
N SER A 187 -7.52 14.34 -13.49
CA SER A 187 -6.36 13.65 -12.90
C SER A 187 -6.62 13.16 -11.47
N ASP A 188 -7.42 13.89 -10.68
CA ASP A 188 -7.78 13.50 -9.31
C ASP A 188 -8.79 12.36 -9.34
N ILE A 189 -9.78 12.45 -10.23
CA ILE A 189 -10.77 11.39 -10.47
C ILE A 189 -10.08 10.09 -10.91
N LEU A 190 -9.12 10.18 -11.83
CA LEU A 190 -8.34 9.04 -12.27
C LEU A 190 -7.55 8.43 -11.10
N THR A 191 -6.84 9.26 -10.35
CA THR A 191 -6.05 8.83 -9.19
C THR A 191 -6.91 8.11 -8.14
N ALA A 192 -8.11 8.63 -7.85
CA ALA A 192 -9.05 8.00 -6.93
C ALA A 192 -9.75 6.76 -7.53
N GLY A 193 -9.97 6.76 -8.84
CA GLY A 193 -10.68 5.70 -9.56
C GLY A 193 -9.97 4.35 -9.51
N VAL A 194 -8.64 4.32 -9.64
CA VAL A 194 -7.89 3.03 -9.64
C VAL A 194 -8.08 2.25 -8.33
N PRO A 195 -7.84 2.81 -7.13
CA PRO A 195 -8.13 2.11 -5.88
C PRO A 195 -9.58 1.66 -5.75
N VAL A 196 -10.55 2.45 -6.20
CA VAL A 196 -11.96 2.07 -6.17
C VAL A 196 -12.22 0.86 -7.07
N THR A 197 -11.73 0.87 -8.31
CA THR A 197 -11.85 -0.29 -9.21
C THR A 197 -11.17 -1.53 -8.62
N PHE A 198 -10.05 -1.33 -7.92
CA PHE A 198 -9.33 -2.41 -7.25
C PHE A 198 -10.11 -3.00 -6.07
N LEU A 199 -10.69 -2.14 -5.22
CA LEU A 199 -11.56 -2.56 -4.12
C LEU A 199 -12.78 -3.31 -4.64
N LEU A 200 -13.43 -2.82 -5.69
CA LEU A 200 -14.57 -3.49 -6.33
C LEU A 200 -14.17 -4.87 -6.87
N GLN A 201 -13.02 -4.98 -7.55
CA GLN A 201 -12.53 -6.27 -8.04
C GLN A 201 -12.26 -7.25 -6.90
N THR A 202 -11.74 -6.78 -5.76
CA THR A 202 -11.43 -7.66 -4.63
C THR A 202 -12.67 -8.37 -4.08
N MET A 203 -13.89 -7.87 -4.35
CA MET A 203 -15.15 -8.52 -3.96
C MET A 203 -15.35 -9.87 -4.63
N VAL A 204 -14.78 -10.07 -5.82
CA VAL A 204 -14.85 -11.33 -6.57
C VAL A 204 -13.77 -12.32 -6.10
N MET A 205 -12.88 -11.90 -5.19
CA MET A 205 -11.77 -12.71 -4.70
C MET A 205 -12.09 -13.42 -3.39
N THR A 206 -11.44 -14.57 -3.19
CA THR A 206 -11.48 -15.26 -1.89
C THR A 206 -10.94 -14.37 -0.77
N ARG A 207 -11.50 -14.54 0.44
CA ARG A 207 -11.13 -13.78 1.63
C ARG A 207 -9.63 -13.57 1.88
N PRO A 208 -8.78 -14.63 1.88
CA PRO A 208 -7.36 -14.45 2.20
C PRO A 208 -6.63 -13.66 1.12
N ASN A 209 -7.00 -13.84 -0.16
CA ASN A 209 -6.41 -13.12 -1.27
C ASN A 209 -6.80 -11.63 -1.23
N ARG A 210 -8.08 -11.33 -0.94
CA ARG A 210 -8.58 -9.96 -0.73
C ARG A 210 -7.80 -9.25 0.37
N CYS A 211 -7.72 -9.87 1.56
CA CYS A 211 -7.01 -9.27 2.70
C CYS A 211 -5.52 -9.06 2.37
N ARG A 212 -4.85 -10.03 1.76
CA ARG A 212 -3.43 -9.92 1.38
C ARG A 212 -3.18 -8.75 0.43
N ILE A 213 -4.03 -8.62 -0.58
CA ILE A 213 -3.90 -7.58 -1.60
C ILE A 213 -4.11 -6.19 -1.00
N VAL A 214 -5.20 -6.00 -0.26
CA VAL A 214 -5.53 -4.71 0.37
C VAL A 214 -4.47 -4.32 1.42
N SER A 215 -3.99 -5.27 2.22
CA SER A 215 -2.88 -5.03 3.16
C SER A 215 -1.60 -4.60 2.46
N SER A 216 -1.27 -5.23 1.32
CA SER A 216 -0.06 -4.91 0.55
C SER A 216 -0.15 -3.49 -0.02
N PHE A 217 -1.33 -3.10 -0.50
CA PHE A 217 -1.58 -1.75 -0.97
C PHE A 217 -1.37 -0.70 0.13
N PHE A 218 -2.01 -0.86 1.29
CA PHE A 218 -1.85 0.08 2.40
C PHE A 218 -0.40 0.16 2.90
N ARG A 219 0.32 -0.96 2.93
CA ARG A 219 1.74 -0.99 3.31
C ARG A 219 2.60 -0.18 2.33
N ILE A 220 2.48 -0.45 1.02
CA ILE A 220 3.24 0.26 -0.01
C ILE A 220 2.89 1.76 0.00
N ALA A 221 1.61 2.09 0.10
CA ALA A 221 1.15 3.48 0.18
C ALA A 221 1.70 4.20 1.42
N THR A 222 1.76 3.52 2.57
CA THR A 222 2.34 4.08 3.81
C THR A 222 3.80 4.45 3.61
N ILE A 223 4.60 3.55 3.02
CA ILE A 223 6.03 3.79 2.82
C ILE A 223 6.25 4.92 1.82
N CYS A 224 5.47 4.97 0.73
CA CYS A 224 5.49 6.09 -0.21
C CYS A 224 5.15 7.42 0.49
N TYR A 225 4.14 7.45 1.37
CA TYR A 225 3.78 8.64 2.13
C TYR A 225 4.85 9.06 3.13
N PHE A 226 5.51 8.09 3.77
CA PHE A 226 6.63 8.36 4.66
C PHE A 226 7.80 9.01 3.90
N LEU A 227 8.20 8.44 2.76
CA LEU A 227 9.27 9.02 1.93
C LEU A 227 8.89 10.40 1.40
N ARG A 228 7.63 10.58 0.99
CA ARG A 228 7.12 11.87 0.52
C ARG A 228 7.07 12.91 1.65
N MET A 229 6.75 12.52 2.88
CA MET A 229 6.80 13.39 4.04
C MET A 229 8.22 13.89 4.29
N LEU A 230 9.22 13.02 4.15
CA LEU A 230 10.62 13.42 4.28
C LEU A 230 11.02 14.42 3.19
N SER A 231 10.69 14.16 1.92
CA SER A 231 11.08 15.05 0.82
C SER A 231 10.39 16.43 0.89
N VAL A 232 9.08 16.46 1.15
CA VAL A 232 8.31 17.70 1.28
C VAL A 232 8.75 18.56 2.48
N SER A 233 9.29 17.94 3.53
CA SER A 233 9.72 18.67 4.73
C SER A 233 11.12 19.27 4.61
N VAL A 234 11.96 18.77 3.69
CA VAL A 234 13.39 19.13 3.62
C VAL A 234 13.66 20.27 2.65
N THR A 235 12.92 20.36 1.54
CA THR A 235 13.13 21.39 0.51
C THR A 235 11.81 22.08 0.18
N SER A 236 11.85 23.39 -0.09
CA SER A 236 10.69 24.17 -0.53
C SER A 236 10.96 24.73 -1.93
N LEU A 237 10.23 24.22 -2.92
CA LEU A 237 10.20 24.71 -4.29
C LEU A 237 8.89 25.47 -4.54
N PRO A 238 8.89 26.49 -5.41
CA PRO A 238 7.67 27.23 -5.71
C PRO A 238 6.70 26.35 -6.51
N GLY A 239 5.43 26.38 -6.12
CA GLY A 239 4.38 25.58 -6.72
C GLY A 239 4.09 26.00 -8.18
N PRO A 240 3.92 25.04 -9.12
CA PRO A 240 3.69 25.36 -10.53
C PRO A 240 2.25 25.83 -10.83
N ALA A 241 1.32 25.55 -9.91
CA ALA A 241 -0.09 25.81 -10.10
C ALA A 241 -0.38 27.32 -10.16
N PRO A 242 -1.33 27.77 -11.00
CA PRO A 242 -1.66 29.19 -11.14
C PRO A 242 -2.12 29.85 -9.84
N HIS A 243 -2.84 29.10 -9.00
CA HIS A 243 -3.30 29.61 -7.71
C HIS A 243 -2.16 29.84 -6.70
N CYS A 244 -0.97 29.31 -6.97
CA CYS A 244 0.24 29.47 -6.16
C CYS A 244 1.12 30.65 -6.59
N ARG A 245 0.79 31.31 -7.70
CA ARG A 245 1.58 32.42 -8.25
C ARG A 245 1.35 33.69 -7.45
N ALA A 246 2.35 34.58 -7.44
CA ALA A 246 2.24 35.87 -6.79
C ALA A 246 1.06 36.69 -7.36
N GLY A 247 0.22 37.24 -6.49
CA GLY A 247 -0.97 38.01 -6.87
C GLY A 247 -2.23 37.19 -7.18
N SER A 248 -2.19 35.86 -7.02
CA SER A 248 -3.39 35.02 -7.15
C SER A 248 -4.40 35.29 -6.03
N PRO A 249 -5.71 35.45 -6.36
CA PRO A 249 -6.76 35.60 -5.34
C PRO A 249 -6.99 34.33 -4.53
N ASP A 250 -6.57 33.17 -5.03
CA ASP A 250 -6.75 31.86 -4.39
C ASP A 250 -5.56 31.44 -3.50
N TYR A 251 -4.59 32.33 -3.30
CA TYR A 251 -3.39 32.06 -2.50
C TYR A 251 -3.63 32.35 -1.02
N PHE A 252 -4.02 31.31 -0.27
CA PHE A 252 -4.31 31.43 1.17
C PHE A 252 -3.45 30.47 2.00
N PRO A 253 -2.17 30.79 2.27
CA PRO A 253 -1.32 29.94 3.11
C PRO A 253 -1.88 29.88 4.55
N PRO A 254 -1.61 28.78 5.30
CA PRO A 254 -1.86 28.75 6.74
C PRO A 254 -1.14 29.93 7.40
N LYS A 255 -1.74 30.59 8.39
CA LYS A 255 -1.09 31.73 9.07
C LYS A 255 -0.65 31.37 10.48
N THR A 256 -1.36 30.44 11.09
CA THR A 256 -1.16 30.05 12.49
C THR A 256 -0.79 28.57 12.58
N TRP A 257 -0.11 28.18 13.65
CA TRP A 257 0.21 26.76 13.90
C TRP A 257 -1.06 25.90 14.00
N ILE A 258 -2.18 26.48 14.45
CA ILE A 258 -3.46 25.80 14.51
C ILE A 258 -4.04 25.53 13.12
N ASP A 259 -3.91 26.47 12.18
CA ASP A 259 -4.31 26.25 10.79
C ASP A 259 -3.51 25.10 10.18
N ILE A 260 -2.22 25.00 10.51
CA ILE A 260 -1.34 23.97 9.97
C ILE A 260 -1.80 22.56 10.42
N VAL A 261 -2.25 22.39 11.67
CA VAL A 261 -2.68 21.09 12.20
C VAL A 261 -4.15 20.77 11.95
N THR A 262 -5.01 21.77 11.75
CA THR A 262 -6.46 21.57 11.54
C THR A 262 -6.89 21.62 10.07
N ARG A 263 -6.08 22.19 9.18
CA ARG A 263 -6.38 22.25 7.74
C ARG A 263 -6.16 20.88 7.10
N VAL A 264 -7.17 20.03 7.20
CA VAL A 264 -7.20 18.71 6.54
C VAL A 264 -7.74 18.83 5.10
N GLY A 265 -7.48 19.96 4.43
CA GLY A 265 -8.06 20.36 3.14
C GLY A 265 -8.07 19.29 2.05
N PRO A 266 -6.98 18.53 1.83
CA PRO A 266 -6.95 17.42 0.88
C PRO A 266 -7.96 16.30 1.17
N ILE A 267 -8.37 16.12 2.44
CA ILE A 267 -9.38 15.14 2.86
C ILE A 267 -10.81 15.68 2.65
N TYR A 268 -11.01 17.00 2.66
CA TYR A 268 -12.29 17.66 2.40
C TYR A 268 -12.48 18.09 0.93
N GLY A 269 -11.59 17.68 0.02
CA GLY A 269 -11.67 18.01 -1.41
C GLY A 269 -11.23 19.43 -1.77
N ASN A 270 -10.61 20.17 -0.84
CA ASN A 270 -9.96 21.44 -1.14
C ASN A 270 -8.47 21.20 -1.41
N TYR A 271 -8.10 21.16 -2.68
CA TYR A 271 -6.76 20.81 -3.17
C TYR A 271 -5.85 22.02 -3.39
N ASN A 272 -6.22 23.21 -2.91
CA ASN A 272 -5.41 24.43 -3.05
C ASN A 272 -4.26 24.44 -2.03
N SER A 273 -3.37 23.47 -2.13
CA SER A 273 -2.10 23.43 -1.39
C SER A 273 -0.96 23.84 -2.32
N CYS A 274 -0.18 24.84 -1.89
CA CYS A 274 1.05 25.25 -2.54
C CYS A 274 2.26 24.78 -1.72
N GLY A 275 3.44 24.78 -2.33
CA GLY A 275 4.67 24.28 -1.71
C GLY A 275 5.37 23.23 -2.57
N ASP A 276 6.47 22.71 -2.05
CA ASP A 276 7.12 21.53 -2.61
C ASP A 276 6.22 20.32 -2.41
N LEU A 277 5.92 19.62 -3.50
CA LEU A 277 5.13 18.40 -3.49
C LEU A 277 5.92 17.25 -4.13
N ILE A 278 7.26 17.34 -4.15
CA ILE A 278 8.15 16.27 -4.59
C ILE A 278 8.05 15.09 -3.63
N PHE A 279 7.93 13.86 -4.13
CA PHE A 279 7.59 13.44 -5.49
C PHE A 279 6.07 13.29 -5.64
N SER A 280 5.50 13.31 -6.85
CA SER A 280 4.05 13.33 -7.09
C SER A 280 3.31 12.14 -6.46
N GLY A 281 2.32 12.46 -5.60
CA GLY A 281 1.49 11.50 -4.89
C GLY A 281 0.50 10.80 -5.82
N HIS A 282 -0.08 11.54 -6.78
CA HIS A 282 -0.95 10.99 -7.82
C HIS A 282 -0.23 9.87 -8.58
N MET A 283 0.99 10.16 -9.06
CA MET A 283 1.77 9.19 -9.82
C MET A 283 2.20 8.00 -8.96
N ALA A 284 2.70 8.25 -7.75
CA ALA A 284 3.19 7.17 -6.89
C ALA A 284 2.08 6.20 -6.46
N TYR A 285 0.91 6.75 -6.11
CA TYR A 285 -0.23 5.97 -5.65
C TYR A 285 -0.86 5.17 -6.78
N THR A 286 -1.12 5.83 -7.92
CA THR A 286 -1.64 5.15 -9.11
C THR A 286 -0.68 4.09 -9.62
N ASN A 287 0.63 4.37 -9.70
CA ASN A 287 1.60 3.38 -10.16
C ASN A 287 1.63 2.15 -9.25
N SER A 288 1.64 2.36 -7.92
CA SER A 288 1.57 1.26 -6.95
C SER A 288 0.30 0.42 -7.13
N ALA A 289 -0.85 1.07 -7.35
CA ALA A 289 -2.13 0.40 -7.59
C ALA A 289 -2.14 -0.38 -8.91
N VAL A 290 -1.65 0.23 -10.01
CA VAL A 290 -1.55 -0.38 -11.33
C VAL A 290 -0.62 -1.60 -11.31
N LEU A 291 0.56 -1.49 -10.70
CA LEU A 291 1.49 -2.61 -10.56
C LEU A 291 0.87 -3.77 -9.77
N LEU A 292 0.21 -3.47 -8.66
CA LEU A 292 -0.48 -4.47 -7.84
C LEU A 292 -1.61 -5.15 -8.62
N TYR A 293 -2.38 -4.37 -9.38
CA TYR A 293 -3.47 -4.86 -10.23
C TYR A 293 -2.96 -5.75 -11.37
N LEU A 294 -1.98 -5.29 -12.13
CA LEU A 294 -1.40 -6.05 -13.24
C LEU A 294 -0.78 -7.36 -12.76
N ARG A 295 -0.05 -7.34 -11.64
CA ARG A 295 0.55 -8.54 -11.04
C ARG A 295 -0.51 -9.52 -10.53
N THR A 296 -1.57 -9.01 -9.91
CA THR A 296 -2.70 -9.83 -9.48
C THR A 296 -3.37 -10.50 -10.68
N LEU A 297 -3.62 -9.77 -11.76
CA LEU A 297 -4.24 -10.31 -12.96
C LEU A 297 -3.34 -11.30 -13.71
N ASP A 298 -2.03 -11.04 -13.81
CA ASP A 298 -1.08 -11.96 -14.44
C ASP A 298 -0.97 -13.29 -13.71
N ARG A 299 -1.05 -13.26 -12.37
CA ARG A 299 -1.02 -14.48 -11.56
C ARG A 299 -2.27 -15.35 -11.74
N ASN A 300 -3.42 -14.73 -11.99
CA ASN A 300 -4.72 -15.42 -12.06
C ASN A 300 -5.14 -15.77 -13.50
N PHE A 301 -4.86 -14.89 -14.47
CA PHE A 301 -5.24 -15.05 -15.87
C PHE A 301 -3.99 -15.20 -16.73
N ALA A 302 -3.55 -16.46 -16.86
CA ALA A 302 -2.38 -16.82 -17.66
C ALA A 302 -2.73 -16.76 -19.15
N GLY A 303 -2.44 -15.63 -19.80
CA GLY A 303 -2.51 -15.48 -21.25
C GLY A 303 -1.45 -14.50 -21.73
N ARG A 304 -0.51 -14.93 -22.58
CA ARG A 304 0.62 -14.09 -23.02
C ARG A 304 0.14 -12.82 -23.73
N THR A 305 -0.83 -12.94 -24.62
CA THR A 305 -1.41 -11.80 -25.35
C THR A 305 -2.24 -10.90 -24.43
N ALA A 306 -3.10 -11.49 -23.59
CA ALA A 306 -3.90 -10.74 -22.63
C ALA A 306 -3.05 -9.98 -21.60
N SER A 307 -1.94 -10.58 -21.15
CA SER A 307 -0.96 -9.94 -20.28
C SER A 307 -0.33 -8.73 -20.97
N LYS A 308 0.16 -8.88 -22.21
CA LYS A 308 0.70 -7.75 -22.99
C LYS A 308 -0.30 -6.61 -23.15
N ILE A 309 -1.56 -6.92 -23.45
CA ILE A 309 -2.63 -5.91 -23.58
C ILE A 309 -2.86 -5.19 -22.23
N ARG A 310 -2.95 -5.94 -21.12
CA ARG A 310 -3.14 -5.34 -19.79
C ARG A 310 -1.99 -4.41 -19.41
N TRP A 311 -0.75 -4.82 -19.64
CA TRP A 311 0.43 -3.98 -19.43
C TRP A 311 0.41 -2.74 -20.33
N ALA A 312 0.06 -2.87 -21.61
CA ALA A 312 -0.08 -1.74 -22.51
C ALA A 312 -1.15 -0.74 -22.03
N CYS A 313 -2.32 -1.23 -21.60
CA CYS A 313 -3.37 -0.39 -21.02
C CYS A 313 -2.92 0.30 -19.74
N GLY A 314 -2.20 -0.42 -18.84
CA GLY A 314 -1.66 0.16 -17.62
C GLY A 314 -0.63 1.26 -17.89
N MET A 315 0.26 1.05 -18.87
CA MET A 315 1.23 2.06 -19.29
C MET A 315 0.55 3.28 -19.95
N ALA A 316 -0.44 3.05 -20.81
CA ALA A 316 -1.22 4.13 -21.43
C ALA A 316 -1.97 4.95 -20.36
N TYR A 317 -2.51 4.29 -19.34
CA TYR A 317 -3.16 4.93 -18.21
C TYR A 317 -2.19 5.84 -17.44
N LEU A 318 -1.02 5.32 -17.07
CA LEU A 318 0.00 6.08 -16.35
C LEU A 318 0.53 7.26 -17.18
N ALA A 319 0.76 7.06 -18.48
CA ALA A 319 1.19 8.12 -19.38
C ALA A 319 0.12 9.23 -19.50
N THR A 320 -1.16 8.84 -19.59
CA THR A 320 -2.28 9.80 -19.62
C THR A 320 -2.37 10.58 -18.31
N LEU A 321 -2.25 9.91 -17.16
CA LEU A 321 -2.24 10.58 -15.86
C LEU A 321 -1.05 11.55 -15.74
N ALA A 322 0.15 11.13 -16.15
CA ALA A 322 1.34 11.97 -16.15
C ALA A 322 1.12 13.23 -16.99
N ALA A 323 0.59 13.08 -18.21
CA ALA A 323 0.28 14.21 -19.09
C ALA A 323 -0.75 15.16 -18.46
N LEU A 324 -1.81 14.64 -17.84
CA LEU A 324 -2.83 15.45 -17.16
C LEU A 324 -2.28 16.20 -15.93
N CYS A 325 -1.40 15.56 -15.14
CA CYS A 325 -0.75 16.20 -14.00
C CYS A 325 0.15 17.37 -14.43
N ILE A 326 0.92 17.19 -15.52
CA ILE A 326 1.80 18.22 -16.09
C ILE A 326 0.99 19.33 -16.76
N ALA A 327 -0.05 18.98 -17.53
CA ALA A 327 -0.93 19.94 -18.20
C ALA A 327 -1.71 20.80 -17.19
N GLY A 328 -2.17 20.20 -16.08
CA GLY A 328 -2.86 20.90 -15.01
C GLY A 328 -1.96 21.81 -14.16
N ARG A 329 -0.63 21.77 -14.40
CA ARG A 329 0.42 22.41 -13.59
C ARG A 329 0.30 22.04 -12.11
N LYS A 330 -0.05 20.78 -11.83
CA LYS A 330 -0.15 20.25 -10.46
C LYS A 330 1.22 19.88 -9.89
N HIS A 331 2.10 19.42 -10.78
CA HIS A 331 3.43 18.92 -10.46
C HIS A 331 4.41 19.28 -11.56
N TYR A 332 5.69 19.43 -11.20
CA TYR A 332 6.76 19.47 -12.19
C TYR A 332 6.98 18.07 -12.79
N THR A 333 7.63 18.02 -13.95
CA THR A 333 7.94 16.75 -14.62
C THR A 333 8.85 15.88 -13.76
N VAL A 334 9.77 16.51 -13.01
CA VAL A 334 10.64 15.78 -12.07
C VAL A 334 9.83 15.09 -10.97
N ASP A 335 8.79 15.73 -10.41
CA ASP A 335 7.95 15.12 -9.37
C ASP A 335 7.22 13.88 -9.92
N VAL A 336 6.75 13.96 -11.17
CA VAL A 336 6.03 12.87 -11.86
C VAL A 336 6.98 11.68 -12.10
N VAL A 337 8.18 11.94 -12.60
CA VAL A 337 9.19 10.91 -12.86
C VAL A 337 9.68 10.27 -11.56
N LEU A 338 10.02 11.08 -10.55
CA LEU A 338 10.41 10.55 -9.23
C LEU A 338 9.27 9.75 -8.60
N GLY A 339 8.01 10.16 -8.79
CA GLY A 339 6.86 9.43 -8.30
C GLY A 339 6.76 8.02 -8.90
N LEU A 340 7.01 7.87 -10.19
CA LEU A 340 7.06 6.57 -10.86
C LEU A 340 8.23 5.72 -10.36
N ILE A 341 9.43 6.30 -10.27
CA ILE A 341 10.65 5.58 -9.86
C ILE A 341 10.52 5.10 -8.41
N ILE A 342 10.23 6.01 -7.48
CA ILE A 342 10.19 5.70 -6.04
C ILE A 342 9.08 4.70 -5.75
N SER A 343 7.88 4.88 -6.33
CA SER A 343 6.79 3.93 -6.10
C SER A 343 7.08 2.54 -6.68
N ALA A 344 7.76 2.43 -7.83
CA ALA A 344 8.18 1.15 -8.37
C ALA A 344 9.21 0.47 -7.45
N LEU A 345 10.21 1.21 -6.98
CA LEU A 345 11.21 0.70 -6.05
C LEU A 345 10.57 0.22 -4.74
N VAL A 346 9.68 1.02 -4.15
CA VAL A 346 8.95 0.66 -2.92
C VAL A 346 8.07 -0.58 -3.17
N PHE A 347 7.38 -0.64 -4.31
CA PHE A 347 6.55 -1.80 -4.67
C PHE A 347 7.38 -3.09 -4.64
N PHE A 348 8.52 -3.14 -5.35
CA PHE A 348 9.33 -4.35 -5.43
C PHE A 348 10.01 -4.73 -4.09
N HIS A 349 10.38 -3.76 -3.26
CA HIS A 349 11.04 -4.03 -1.98
C HIS A 349 10.07 -4.43 -0.86
N PHE A 350 8.84 -3.93 -0.88
CA PHE A 350 7.88 -4.05 0.22
C PHE A 350 6.56 -4.74 -0.16
N GLU A 351 6.51 -5.45 -1.28
CA GLU A 351 5.30 -6.19 -1.72
C GLU A 351 4.89 -7.31 -0.75
N HIS A 352 5.83 -7.88 0.00
CA HIS A 352 5.56 -9.05 0.83
C HIS A 352 5.66 -8.77 2.34
N SER A 353 6.43 -7.76 2.76
CA SER A 353 6.63 -7.44 4.18
C SER A 353 7.00 -5.96 4.38
N TRP A 354 7.01 -5.53 5.64
CA TRP A 354 7.58 -4.27 6.09
C TRP A 354 9.11 -4.27 6.11
N THR A 355 9.73 -5.46 6.15
CA THR A 355 11.18 -5.59 5.99
C THR A 355 11.51 -5.64 4.50
N PRO A 356 12.46 -4.81 4.01
CA PRO A 356 12.83 -4.82 2.61
C PRO A 356 13.41 -6.18 2.22
N LEU A 357 13.18 -6.61 0.98
CA LEU A 357 13.65 -7.90 0.47
C LEU A 357 15.17 -8.11 0.67
N CYS A 358 15.96 -7.04 0.53
CA CYS A 358 17.42 -7.09 0.70
C CYS A 358 17.86 -7.49 2.12
N PHE A 359 17.07 -7.19 3.16
CA PHE A 359 17.37 -7.61 4.53
C PHE A 359 16.81 -9.00 4.85
N GLN A 360 15.76 -9.43 4.14
CA GLN A 360 15.21 -10.78 4.29
C GLN A 360 16.11 -11.82 3.64
N VAL A 361 16.76 -11.46 2.54
CA VAL A 361 17.61 -12.35 1.75
C VAL A 361 18.97 -11.67 1.54
N PRO A 362 19.76 -11.49 2.62
CA PRO A 362 21.00 -10.71 2.57
C PRO A 362 22.07 -11.30 1.64
N HIS A 363 21.93 -12.56 1.22
CA HIS A 363 22.89 -13.25 0.35
C HIS A 363 22.34 -13.50 -1.05
N GLY A 364 21.15 -12.96 -1.39
CA GLY A 364 20.49 -13.20 -2.68
C GLY A 364 19.99 -14.65 -2.89
N LEU A 365 20.18 -15.52 -1.90
CA LEU A 365 19.82 -16.92 -1.91
C LEU A 365 18.47 -17.13 -1.23
N LEU A 366 17.40 -17.09 -2.02
CA LEU A 366 16.10 -17.56 -1.55
C LEU A 366 16.13 -19.10 -1.51
N PRO A 367 15.81 -19.74 -0.37
CA PRO A 367 15.61 -21.18 -0.33
C PRO A 367 14.58 -21.58 -1.38
N LEU A 368 14.90 -22.57 -2.22
CA LEU A 368 14.06 -23.03 -3.34
C LEU A 368 12.61 -23.32 -2.89
N ALA A 369 12.43 -23.77 -1.65
CA ALA A 369 11.14 -24.01 -1.01
C ALA A 369 10.23 -22.76 -0.91
N ASP A 370 10.81 -21.58 -0.64
CA ASP A 370 10.07 -20.32 -0.56
C ASP A 370 9.88 -19.66 -1.93
N LEU A 371 10.81 -19.85 -2.87
CA LEU A 371 10.66 -19.41 -4.26
C LEU A 371 9.51 -20.17 -4.95
N GLN A 372 9.43 -21.48 -4.71
CA GLN A 372 8.37 -22.36 -5.23
C GLN A 372 7.00 -22.04 -4.63
N ARG A 373 6.97 -21.52 -3.39
CA ARG A 373 5.77 -21.02 -2.72
C ARG A 373 5.34 -19.62 -3.22
N MET A 374 6.27 -18.74 -3.58
CA MET A 374 5.97 -17.39 -4.07
C MET A 374 5.61 -17.34 -5.56
N TYR A 375 6.28 -18.12 -6.41
CA TYR A 375 6.25 -18.01 -7.89
C TYR A 375 5.86 -19.29 -8.65
N GLY A 376 5.41 -20.34 -7.95
CA GLY A 376 5.39 -21.73 -8.41
C GLY A 376 4.73 -22.07 -9.76
N SER A 377 3.92 -21.20 -10.37
CA SER A 377 3.32 -21.47 -11.69
C SER A 377 3.99 -20.78 -12.88
N GLN A 378 4.68 -19.65 -12.68
CA GLN A 378 5.23 -18.86 -13.79
C GLN A 378 6.69 -19.20 -14.11
N TRP A 379 7.47 -19.61 -13.11
CA TRP A 379 8.89 -19.91 -13.26
C TRP A 379 9.15 -21.20 -14.07
N ARG A 380 8.34 -22.25 -13.90
CA ARG A 380 8.49 -23.52 -14.62
C ARG A 380 8.35 -23.36 -16.15
N LYS A 381 7.58 -22.36 -16.62
CA LYS A 381 7.38 -22.10 -18.05
C LYS A 381 8.46 -21.24 -18.70
N ARG A 382 9.30 -20.55 -17.92
CA ARG A 382 10.31 -19.61 -18.47
C ARG A 382 11.71 -20.22 -18.57
N PHE A 383 11.96 -21.31 -17.86
CA PHE A 383 13.26 -21.99 -17.80
C PHE A 383 13.18 -23.51 -17.99
N SER A 384 12.05 -24.06 -18.47
CA SER A 384 12.09 -25.37 -19.13
C SER A 384 12.78 -25.15 -20.47
N MET A 385 14.12 -25.13 -20.46
CA MET A 385 14.85 -25.65 -21.59
C MET A 385 14.47 -27.12 -21.60
N ASP A 386 13.59 -27.50 -22.52
CA ASP A 386 13.42 -28.91 -22.88
C ASP A 386 14.79 -29.32 -23.44
N VAL A 387 15.64 -29.85 -22.55
CA VAL A 387 16.74 -30.69 -22.94
C VAL A 387 16.05 -31.91 -23.52
N THR A 388 15.94 -31.92 -24.84
CA THR A 388 15.44 -33.07 -25.60
C THR A 388 16.22 -34.29 -25.15
N ASP A 389 15.52 -35.38 -24.81
CA ASP A 389 16.10 -36.65 -24.34
C ASP A 389 17.17 -37.21 -25.31
N GLU A 390 17.23 -36.72 -26.55
CA GLU A 390 18.30 -36.97 -27.53
C GLU A 390 19.68 -36.47 -27.07
N ALA A 391 19.78 -35.36 -26.35
CA ALA A 391 21.07 -34.84 -25.86
C ALA A 391 21.60 -35.59 -24.62
N LEU A 392 20.73 -36.32 -23.92
CA LEU A 392 21.11 -37.19 -22.81
C LEU A 392 21.53 -38.59 -23.28
N ASN A 393 20.98 -39.06 -24.40
CA ASN A 393 21.38 -40.34 -25.01
C ASN A 393 22.71 -40.28 -25.78
N GLU A 394 23.11 -39.14 -26.34
CA GLU A 394 24.44 -39.00 -26.98
C GLU A 394 25.63 -38.94 -25.99
N LEU A 395 25.37 -38.84 -24.68
CA LEU A 395 26.39 -38.71 -23.64
C LEU A 395 26.63 -39.98 -22.82
N ASP A 396 25.83 -41.03 -23.01
CA ASP A 396 26.00 -42.33 -22.34
C ASP A 396 26.98 -43.26 -23.09
N ASP A 397 27.39 -42.90 -24.32
CA ASP A 397 28.34 -43.66 -25.15
C ASP A 397 29.80 -43.20 -25.00
N ALA A 398 30.08 -42.19 -24.17
CA ALA A 398 31.44 -41.75 -23.90
C ALA A 398 31.90 -42.21 -22.50
N GLU A 399 32.78 -43.21 -22.45
CA GLU A 399 33.61 -43.56 -21.28
C GLU A 399 34.40 -42.33 -20.78
N ALA A 400 33.76 -41.51 -19.95
CA ALA A 400 34.37 -40.36 -19.31
C ALA A 400 34.37 -40.57 -17.79
N GLY A 401 35.59 -40.62 -17.26
CA GLY A 401 35.92 -41.08 -15.92
C GLY A 401 35.19 -40.42 -14.76
N GLU A 402 35.25 -41.12 -13.63
CA GLU A 402 34.63 -40.85 -12.33
C GLU A 402 34.94 -39.44 -11.76
N GLU A 403 35.97 -38.78 -12.29
CA GLU A 403 36.38 -37.42 -11.96
C GLU A 403 35.50 -36.34 -12.62
N SER A 404 35.01 -36.55 -13.85
CA SER A 404 34.02 -35.68 -14.50
C SER A 404 32.67 -35.73 -13.79
N ARG A 405 32.29 -36.88 -13.23
CA ARG A 405 31.09 -37.02 -12.37
C ARG A 405 31.22 -36.25 -11.06
N ARG A 406 32.42 -36.13 -10.47
CA ARG A 406 32.62 -35.33 -9.25
C ARG A 406 32.57 -33.84 -9.50
N LEU A 407 33.15 -33.35 -10.60
CA LEU A 407 33.12 -31.94 -10.98
C LEU A 407 31.71 -31.47 -11.41
N LEU A 408 30.91 -32.35 -12.03
CA LEU A 408 29.49 -32.10 -12.29
C LEU A 408 28.63 -32.14 -11.02
N LYS A 409 28.97 -32.95 -10.01
CA LYS A 409 28.26 -32.98 -8.72
C LYS A 409 28.50 -31.72 -7.89
N THR A 410 29.70 -31.15 -7.94
CA THR A 410 29.98 -29.84 -7.31
C THR A 410 29.29 -28.70 -8.05
N ASN A 411 29.18 -28.74 -9.38
CA ASN A 411 28.39 -27.76 -10.14
C ASN A 411 26.88 -27.95 -9.98
N ALA A 412 26.37 -29.17 -9.81
CA ALA A 412 24.95 -29.44 -9.52
C ALA A 412 24.52 -28.92 -8.14
N SER A 413 25.45 -28.79 -7.19
CA SER A 413 25.20 -28.08 -5.92
C SER A 413 25.00 -26.56 -6.13
N SER A 414 25.56 -25.99 -7.19
CA SER A 414 25.39 -24.59 -7.59
C SER A 414 24.07 -24.34 -8.33
N TYR A 415 23.46 -25.38 -8.90
CA TYR A 415 22.17 -25.29 -9.62
C TYR A 415 20.95 -25.09 -8.70
N ASN A 416 21.12 -25.17 -7.38
CA ASN A 416 20.05 -24.94 -6.40
C ASN A 416 19.97 -23.48 -5.91
N GLN A 417 20.73 -22.58 -6.51
CA GLN A 417 20.84 -21.20 -6.06
C GLN A 417 20.68 -20.24 -7.23
N VAL A 418 19.56 -19.50 -7.24
CA VAL A 418 19.30 -18.44 -8.21
C VAL A 418 19.71 -17.12 -7.60
N GLN A 419 20.75 -16.50 -8.14
CA GLN A 419 21.19 -15.17 -7.76
C GLN A 419 20.18 -14.14 -8.29
N LEU A 420 19.41 -13.53 -7.40
CA LEU A 420 18.65 -12.32 -7.73
C LEU A 420 19.65 -11.16 -7.81
N ILE A 421 19.88 -10.65 -9.03
CA ILE A 421 20.53 -9.36 -9.21
C ILE A 421 19.51 -8.32 -8.73
N CYS A 422 19.83 -7.66 -7.61
CA CYS A 422 19.07 -6.55 -7.04
C CYS A 422 19.00 -5.35 -7.99
#